data_AF-A0A1V2NGN2-F1
#
_entry.id   AF-A0A1V2NGN2-F1
#
_cell.length_a   1.000
_cell.length_b   1.000
_cell.length_c   1.000
_cell.angle_alpha   90.00
_cell.angle_beta   90.00
_cell.angle_gamma   90.00
#
_symmetry.space_group_name_H-M   'P 1'
#
loop_
_entity.id
_entity.type
_entity.pdbx_description
1 polymer ?
#
loop_
_entity_poly.entity_id
_entity_poly.type
_entity_poly.pdbx_seq_one_letter_code
_entity_poly.pdbx_strand_id
1 'polypeptide(L)'
;MTTLTATARRGATPLDVLRLHFSQRGLLLRTPPLIMLVVFALTVVFAVIFVRMGSVPGSSEWVQNSRSNAAVFWALPGFFGWLGVQTVSLTFPLALSLGTTRRTFVIGTVLSHVAISLYVTAMLLVLLGIELATGHWFFHIYMTDVWLLGAGDPFQLAATAFLATLTVLSVGGLFSAAWVRFGALGPIALAAVLVLVLGFTAILVIPFAADAQPWWAALAAGIAIAAAVLGQYALLRRASVR
;
A
#
# COMPACT_ATOMS: atom_id res chain seq x y z
N MET A 1 14.79 54.44 4.93
CA MET A 1 13.68 53.54 4.53
C MET A 1 14.20 52.58 3.48
N THR A 2 14.55 51.34 3.87
CA THR A 2 14.99 50.29 2.95
C THR A 2 13.77 49.53 2.46
N THR A 3 13.44 49.72 1.18
CA THR A 3 12.45 48.92 0.44
C THR A 3 12.97 47.48 0.35
N LEU A 4 12.48 46.60 1.21
CA LEU A 4 12.66 45.16 1.05
C LEU A 4 11.86 44.74 -0.18
N THR A 5 12.57 44.49 -1.28
CA THR A 5 12.03 43.84 -2.48
C THR A 5 11.50 42.47 -2.05
N ALA A 6 10.18 42.33 -1.96
CA ALA A 6 9.55 41.06 -1.67
C ALA A 6 9.89 40.09 -2.81
N THR A 7 10.83 39.17 -2.56
CA THR A 7 11.11 38.05 -3.46
C THR A 7 9.79 37.35 -3.79
N ALA A 8 9.48 37.24 -5.08
CA ALA A 8 8.28 36.58 -5.56
C ALA A 8 8.17 35.20 -4.90
N ARG A 9 7.10 34.98 -4.12
CA ARG A 9 6.87 33.67 -3.50
C ARG A 9 6.64 32.65 -4.61
N ARG A 10 7.54 31.68 -4.72
CA ARG A 10 7.40 30.54 -5.64
C ARG A 10 6.10 29.81 -5.29
N GLY A 11 5.27 29.53 -6.30
CA GLY A 11 4.08 28.69 -6.11
C GLY A 11 4.46 27.29 -5.63
N ALA A 12 3.64 26.72 -4.74
CA ALA A 12 3.89 25.39 -4.20
C ALA A 12 3.97 24.34 -5.32
N THR A 13 4.98 23.47 -5.22
CA THR A 13 5.23 22.39 -6.18
C THR A 13 4.79 21.04 -5.62
N PRO A 14 4.60 20.01 -6.47
CA PRO A 14 4.27 18.67 -5.98
C PRO A 14 5.31 18.09 -5.01
N LEU A 15 6.57 18.53 -5.12
CA LEU A 15 7.65 18.13 -4.21
C LEU A 15 7.49 18.74 -2.81
N ASP A 16 6.88 19.92 -2.70
CA ASP A 16 6.61 20.52 -1.38
C ASP A 16 5.52 19.73 -0.66
N VAL A 17 4.53 19.24 -1.40
CA VAL A 17 3.49 18.33 -0.88
C VAL A 17 4.09 16.97 -0.48
N LEU A 18 4.99 16.42 -1.30
CA LEU A 18 5.76 15.21 -0.94
C LEU A 18 6.50 15.41 0.39
N ARG A 19 7.21 16.53 0.53
CA ARG A 19 7.92 16.88 1.79
C ARG A 19 6.98 17.02 2.97
N LEU A 20 5.78 17.56 2.75
CA LEU A 20 4.74 17.67 3.78
C LEU A 20 4.31 16.30 4.30
N HIS A 21 4.08 15.33 3.40
CA HIS A 21 3.77 13.94 3.80
C HIS A 21 4.92 13.34 4.59
N PHE A 22 6.16 13.56 4.16
CA PHE A 22 7.37 13.14 4.85
C PHE A 22 7.78 14.07 6.02
N SER A 23 6.85 14.83 6.60
CA SER A 23 7.07 15.49 7.89
C SER A 23 7.07 14.46 9.04
N GLN A 24 6.24 13.42 8.94
CA GLN A 24 6.14 12.33 9.92
C GLN A 24 6.99 11.11 9.51
N ARG A 25 8.27 11.33 9.18
CA ARG A 25 9.19 10.27 8.70
C ARG A 25 9.29 9.08 9.63
N GLY A 26 9.23 9.32 10.94
CA GLY A 26 9.27 8.26 11.95
C GLY A 26 8.13 7.26 11.75
N LEU A 27 6.90 7.75 11.62
CA LEU A 27 5.72 6.92 11.36
C LEU A 27 5.83 6.20 10.00
N LEU A 28 6.21 6.92 8.95
CA LEU A 28 6.26 6.37 7.59
C LEU A 28 7.33 5.29 7.41
N LEU A 29 8.52 5.52 7.97
CA LEU A 29 9.68 4.68 7.69
C LEU A 29 9.88 3.58 8.74
N ARG A 30 9.55 3.81 10.01
CA ARG A 30 9.78 2.81 11.07
C ARG A 30 8.64 1.80 11.20
N THR A 31 7.41 2.21 10.89
CA THR A 31 6.25 1.34 11.09
C THR A 31 6.24 0.12 10.18
N PRO A 32 6.53 0.21 8.86
CA PRO A 32 6.54 -0.98 8.01
C PRO A 32 7.56 -2.04 8.47
N PRO A 33 8.84 -1.71 8.74
CA PRO A 33 9.78 -2.68 9.31
C PRO A 33 9.32 -3.26 10.66
N LEU A 34 8.70 -2.45 11.53
CA LEU A 34 8.19 -2.94 12.81
C LEU A 34 7.04 -3.93 12.63
N ILE A 35 6.12 -3.67 11.68
CA ILE A 35 5.07 -4.63 11.31
C ILE A 35 5.70 -5.92 10.80
N MET A 36 6.71 -5.83 9.92
CA MET A 36 7.41 -7.02 9.43
C MET A 36 8.10 -7.79 10.54
N LEU A 37 8.69 -7.11 11.53
CA LEU A 37 9.29 -7.76 12.69
C LEU A 37 8.25 -8.53 13.52
N VAL A 38 7.06 -7.96 13.72
CA VAL A 38 5.96 -8.64 14.42
C VAL A 38 5.46 -9.84 13.60
N VAL A 39 5.29 -9.68 12.28
CA VAL A 39 4.92 -10.79 11.38
C VAL A 39 5.94 -11.91 11.43
N PHE A 40 7.23 -11.57 11.42
CA PHE A 40 8.31 -12.54 11.56
C PHE A 40 8.23 -13.29 12.89
N ALA A 41 8.10 -12.57 14.01
CA ALA A 41 7.98 -13.17 15.32
C ALA A 41 6.78 -14.13 15.42
N LEU A 42 5.61 -13.73 14.92
CA LEU A 42 4.42 -14.59 14.86
C LEU A 42 4.64 -15.82 13.98
N THR A 43 5.31 -15.66 12.84
CA THR A 43 5.63 -16.77 11.94
C THR A 43 6.56 -17.78 12.63
N VAL A 44 7.56 -17.30 13.40
CA VAL A 44 8.43 -18.15 14.22
C VAL A 44 7.63 -18.89 15.30
N VAL A 45 6.72 -18.21 16.00
CA VAL A 45 5.86 -18.85 17.00
C VAL A 45 5.02 -19.97 16.39
N PHE A 46 4.38 -19.73 15.24
CA PHE A 46 3.60 -20.76 14.55
C PHE A 46 4.46 -21.91 14.06
N ALA A 47 5.66 -21.63 13.53
CA ALA A 47 6.59 -22.67 13.13
C ALA A 47 6.99 -23.57 14.32
N VAL A 48 7.27 -22.98 15.49
CA VAL A 48 7.57 -23.75 16.71
C VAL A 48 6.39 -24.61 17.14
N ILE A 49 5.16 -24.09 17.09
CA ILE A 49 3.95 -24.86 17.41
C ILE A 49 3.83 -26.08 16.48
N PHE A 50 3.99 -25.91 15.17
CA PHE A 50 3.91 -27.02 14.23
C PHE A 50 4.97 -28.09 14.48
N VAL A 51 6.21 -27.68 14.76
CA VAL A 51 7.27 -28.64 15.14
C VAL A 51 6.89 -29.40 16.41
N ARG A 52 6.29 -28.73 17.41
CA ARG A 52 5.81 -29.38 18.64
C ARG A 52 4.62 -30.31 18.41
N MET A 53 3.85 -30.10 17.35
CA MET A 53 2.75 -30.97 16.91
C MET A 53 3.24 -32.16 16.06
N GLY A 54 4.54 -32.27 15.80
CA GLY A 54 5.13 -33.38 15.04
C GLY A 54 5.40 -33.08 13.56
N SER A 55 5.19 -31.85 13.09
CA SER A 55 5.59 -31.45 11.74
C SER A 55 7.12 -31.47 11.60
N VAL A 56 7.61 -31.94 10.45
CA VAL A 56 9.05 -32.06 10.17
C VAL A 56 9.51 -30.90 9.28
N PRO A 57 10.38 -29.99 9.76
CA PRO A 57 10.95 -28.92 8.96
C PRO A 57 11.65 -29.43 7.69
N GLY A 58 11.44 -28.74 6.57
CA GLY A 58 12.05 -29.08 5.28
C GLY A 58 11.42 -30.27 4.54
N SER A 59 10.42 -30.95 5.13
CA SER A 59 9.59 -31.92 4.41
C SER A 59 8.76 -31.23 3.31
N SER A 60 8.31 -31.97 2.30
CA SER A 60 7.49 -31.42 1.21
C SER A 60 6.20 -30.77 1.72
N GLU A 61 5.54 -31.39 2.69
CA GLU A 61 4.35 -30.86 3.36
C GLU A 61 4.64 -29.55 4.10
N TRP A 62 5.76 -29.49 4.83
CA TRP A 62 6.19 -28.27 5.52
C TRP A 62 6.40 -27.11 4.56
N VAL A 63 7.09 -27.34 3.44
CA VAL A 63 7.36 -26.30 2.44
C VAL A 63 6.05 -25.84 1.80
N GLN A 64 5.17 -26.76 1.43
CA GLN A 64 3.87 -26.44 0.82
C GLN A 64 3.02 -25.57 1.75
N ASN A 65 2.90 -25.98 3.01
CA ASN A 65 2.11 -25.26 4.01
C ASN A 65 2.75 -23.92 4.38
N SER A 66 4.07 -23.86 4.55
CA SER A 66 4.76 -22.62 4.92
C SER A 66 4.70 -21.58 3.79
N ARG A 67 4.81 -21.99 2.53
CA ARG A 67 4.68 -21.09 1.38
C ARG A 67 3.24 -20.62 1.11
N SER A 68 2.25 -21.29 1.69
CA SER A 68 0.85 -20.84 1.67
C SER A 68 0.56 -19.69 2.64
N ASN A 69 1.56 -19.27 3.43
CA ASN A 69 1.45 -18.19 4.39
C ASN A 69 1.19 -16.83 3.70
N ALA A 70 0.05 -16.22 4.01
CA ALA A 70 -0.34 -14.90 3.51
C ALA A 70 -0.16 -13.77 4.56
N ALA A 71 0.60 -14.00 5.64
CA ALA A 71 0.71 -13.05 6.75
C ALA A 71 1.16 -11.65 6.34
N VAL A 72 2.17 -11.54 5.47
CA VAL A 72 2.66 -10.25 4.94
C VAL A 72 1.55 -9.51 4.19
N PHE A 73 0.78 -10.24 3.39
CA PHE A 73 -0.32 -9.71 2.61
C PHE A 73 -1.49 -9.22 3.49
N TRP A 74 -1.70 -9.80 4.66
CA TRP A 74 -2.75 -9.34 5.57
C TRP A 74 -2.30 -8.21 6.50
N ALA A 75 -1.05 -8.23 6.95
CA ALA A 75 -0.56 -7.29 7.96
C ALA A 75 -0.32 -5.87 7.39
N LEU A 76 0.24 -5.76 6.19
CA LEU A 76 0.65 -4.48 5.62
C LEU A 76 -0.51 -3.61 5.10
N PRO A 77 -1.52 -4.15 4.38
CA PRO A 77 -2.59 -3.32 3.82
C PRO A 77 -3.42 -2.56 4.84
N GLY A 78 -3.59 -3.09 6.07
CA GLY A 78 -4.31 -2.37 7.12
C GLY A 78 -3.64 -1.02 7.46
N PHE A 79 -2.32 -1.04 7.66
CA PHE A 79 -1.54 0.17 7.91
C PHE A 79 -1.53 1.10 6.70
N PHE A 80 -1.28 0.58 5.49
CA PHE A 80 -1.23 1.40 4.28
C PHE A 80 -2.60 1.97 3.89
N GLY A 81 -3.69 1.26 4.17
CA GLY A 81 -5.05 1.76 3.93
C GLY A 81 -5.35 2.97 4.82
N TRP A 82 -5.07 2.84 6.12
CA TRP A 82 -5.15 3.95 7.06
C TRP A 82 -4.23 5.11 6.67
N LEU A 83 -2.98 4.81 6.28
CA LEU A 83 -2.03 5.84 5.87
C LEU A 83 -2.51 6.58 4.62
N GLY A 84 -3.00 5.86 3.62
CA GLY A 84 -3.61 6.43 2.42
C GLY A 84 -4.74 7.39 2.77
N VAL A 85 -5.59 7.02 3.72
CA VAL A 85 -6.66 7.90 4.21
C VAL A 85 -6.09 9.17 4.85
N GLN A 86 -5.11 9.04 5.75
CA GLN A 86 -4.50 10.17 6.45
C GLN A 86 -3.76 11.13 5.51
N THR A 87 -3.14 10.62 4.44
CA THR A 87 -2.43 11.44 3.45
C THR A 87 -3.34 12.41 2.70
N VAL A 88 -4.65 12.37 2.89
CA VAL A 88 -5.57 13.35 2.31
C VAL A 88 -6.36 14.08 3.38
N SER A 89 -6.88 13.40 4.40
CA SER A 89 -7.81 14.00 5.36
C SER A 89 -7.14 15.05 6.23
N LEU A 90 -5.89 14.80 6.64
CA LEU A 90 -5.14 15.70 7.54
C LEU A 90 -4.34 16.75 6.79
N THR A 91 -3.78 16.39 5.64
CA THR A 91 -2.82 17.24 4.92
C THR A 91 -3.48 18.14 3.88
N PHE A 92 -4.68 17.80 3.37
CA PHE A 92 -5.32 18.59 2.32
C PHE A 92 -5.68 20.01 2.77
N PRO A 93 -6.39 20.24 3.91
CA PRO A 93 -6.70 21.60 4.36
C PRO A 93 -5.43 22.40 4.64
N LEU A 94 -4.43 21.78 5.27
CA LEU A 94 -3.14 22.40 5.55
C LEU A 94 -2.42 22.80 4.25
N ALA A 95 -2.31 21.91 3.27
CA ALA A 95 -1.64 22.20 2.01
C ALA A 95 -2.29 23.38 1.26
N LEU A 96 -3.63 23.46 1.27
CA LEU A 96 -4.34 24.59 0.66
C LEU A 96 -4.12 25.89 1.43
N SER A 97 -4.06 25.87 2.76
CA SER A 97 -3.72 27.05 3.57
C SER A 97 -2.30 27.56 3.29
N LEU A 98 -1.38 26.66 2.91
CA LEU A 98 -0.01 26.98 2.49
C LEU A 98 0.08 27.47 1.02
N GLY A 99 -1.05 27.69 0.35
CA GLY A 99 -1.10 28.21 -1.03
C GLY A 99 -0.93 27.16 -2.13
N THR A 100 -1.10 25.87 -1.80
CA THR A 100 -1.04 24.79 -2.81
C THR A 100 -2.32 24.75 -3.65
N THR A 101 -2.22 24.36 -4.92
CA THR A 101 -3.41 24.08 -5.73
C THR A 101 -3.90 22.65 -5.53
N ARG A 102 -5.20 22.39 -5.75
CA ARG A 102 -5.75 21.03 -5.65
C ARG A 102 -5.07 20.02 -6.59
N ARG A 103 -4.70 20.46 -7.81
CA ARG A 103 -3.96 19.64 -8.77
C ARG A 103 -2.56 19.31 -8.24
N THR A 104 -1.83 20.32 -7.77
CA THR A 104 -0.49 20.14 -7.18
C THR A 104 -0.54 19.18 -6.00
N PHE A 105 -1.56 19.32 -5.14
CA PHE A 105 -1.75 18.43 -3.99
C PHE A 105 -1.92 16.98 -4.42
N VAL A 106 -2.84 16.69 -5.35
CA VAL A 106 -3.07 15.30 -5.79
C VAL A 106 -1.82 14.69 -6.42
N ILE A 107 -1.11 15.43 -7.29
CA ILE A 107 0.13 14.95 -7.88
C ILE A 107 1.18 14.67 -6.80
N GLY A 108 1.34 15.56 -5.82
CA GLY A 108 2.27 15.37 -4.71
C GLY A 108 1.92 14.19 -3.81
N THR A 109 0.63 13.94 -3.56
CA THR A 109 0.16 12.77 -2.83
C THR A 109 0.43 11.48 -3.59
N VAL A 110 0.17 11.44 -4.91
CA VAL A 110 0.51 10.28 -5.75
C VAL A 110 2.01 10.01 -5.74
N LEU A 111 2.85 11.05 -5.87
CA LEU A 111 4.30 10.90 -5.75
C LEU A 111 4.71 10.32 -4.39
N SER A 112 4.02 10.70 -3.32
CA SER A 112 4.27 10.17 -1.98
C SER A 112 3.88 8.70 -1.88
N HIS A 113 2.74 8.32 -2.44
CA HIS A 113 2.31 6.92 -2.49
C HIS A 113 3.31 6.08 -3.28
N VAL A 114 3.76 6.55 -4.45
CA VAL A 114 4.79 5.87 -5.25
C VAL A 114 6.10 5.72 -4.45
N ALA A 115 6.57 6.77 -3.77
CA ALA A 115 7.78 6.72 -2.98
C ALA A 115 7.68 5.70 -1.82
N ILE A 116 6.53 5.67 -1.13
CA ILE A 116 6.28 4.70 -0.05
C ILE A 116 6.19 3.28 -0.60
N SER A 117 5.50 3.07 -1.73
CA SER A 117 5.43 1.74 -2.36
C SER A 117 6.81 1.24 -2.80
N LEU A 118 7.65 2.11 -3.39
CA LEU A 118 9.03 1.75 -3.73
C LEU A 118 9.86 1.40 -2.50
N TYR A 119 9.72 2.16 -1.41
CA TYR A 119 10.39 1.87 -0.14
C TYR A 119 9.99 0.49 0.40
N VAL A 120 8.69 0.18 0.44
CA VAL A 120 8.17 -1.10 0.94
C VAL A 120 8.63 -2.25 0.05
N THR A 121 8.59 -2.08 -1.27
CA THR A 121 9.13 -3.06 -2.22
C THR A 121 10.61 -3.31 -1.98
N ALA A 122 11.43 -2.27 -1.84
CA ALA A 122 12.85 -2.41 -1.56
C ALA A 122 13.10 -3.14 -0.23
N MET A 123 12.35 -2.79 0.81
CA MET A 123 12.41 -3.46 2.10
C MET A 123 12.11 -4.96 1.98
N LEU A 124 11.03 -5.33 1.28
CA LEU A 124 10.65 -6.73 1.11
C LEU A 124 11.65 -7.50 0.23
N LEU A 125 12.23 -6.86 -0.79
CA LEU A 125 13.31 -7.44 -1.60
C LEU A 125 14.56 -7.71 -0.77
N VAL A 126 14.91 -6.80 0.14
CA VAL A 126 16.03 -7.01 1.07
C VAL A 126 15.75 -8.21 1.99
N LEU A 127 14.53 -8.30 2.55
CA LEU A 127 14.14 -9.43 3.39
C LEU A 127 14.17 -10.76 2.62
N LEU A 128 13.67 -10.77 1.37
CA LEU A 128 13.74 -11.95 0.50
C LEU A 128 15.19 -12.32 0.18
N GLY A 129 16.03 -11.34 -0.14
CA GLY A 129 17.44 -11.57 -0.41
C GLY A 129 18.17 -12.21 0.78
N ILE A 130 17.89 -11.73 2.00
CA ILE A 130 18.43 -12.34 3.22
C ILE A 130 17.88 -13.75 3.40
N GLU A 131 16.58 -13.95 3.24
CA GLU A 131 15.93 -15.26 3.37
C GLU A 131 16.54 -16.30 2.43
N LEU A 132 16.73 -15.96 1.16
CA LEU A 132 17.33 -16.87 0.17
C LEU A 132 18.82 -17.11 0.47
N ALA A 133 19.56 -16.07 0.89
CA ALA A 133 20.98 -16.19 1.22
C ALA A 133 21.24 -17.06 2.46
N THR A 134 20.32 -17.11 3.42
CA THR A 134 20.46 -17.94 4.63
C THR A 134 19.93 -19.36 4.47
N GLY A 135 19.42 -19.75 3.28
CA GLY A 135 18.76 -21.04 3.10
C GLY A 135 17.40 -21.11 3.82
N HIS A 136 16.68 -19.99 3.81
CA HIS A 136 15.47 -19.68 4.59
C HIS A 136 15.74 -19.37 6.07
N TRP A 137 14.73 -18.93 6.79
CA TRP A 137 14.91 -18.49 8.17
C TRP A 137 14.90 -19.67 9.15
N PHE A 138 15.91 -19.77 10.01
CA PHE A 138 15.98 -20.80 11.08
C PHE A 138 15.64 -22.21 10.58
N PHE A 139 14.53 -22.81 11.06
CA PHE A 139 14.05 -24.15 10.72
C PHE A 139 13.29 -24.17 9.38
N HIS A 140 13.86 -23.60 8.32
CA HIS A 140 13.21 -23.44 7.02
C HIS A 140 11.85 -22.71 7.09
N ILE A 141 11.82 -21.58 7.78
CA ILE A 141 10.64 -20.71 7.85
C ILE A 141 10.60 -19.84 6.60
N TYR A 142 9.40 -19.78 6.00
CA TYR A 142 9.09 -19.03 4.80
C TYR A 142 8.25 -17.79 5.16
N MET A 143 8.84 -16.61 5.01
CA MET A 143 8.20 -15.33 5.33
C MET A 143 7.92 -14.51 4.07
N THR A 144 8.93 -14.33 3.22
CA THR A 144 8.81 -13.56 1.97
C THR A 144 8.85 -14.45 0.73
N ASP A 145 9.49 -15.62 0.82
CA ASP A 145 9.38 -16.71 -0.15
C ASP A 145 8.04 -17.45 0.02
N VAL A 146 6.95 -16.83 -0.41
CA VAL A 146 5.57 -17.38 -0.37
C VAL A 146 4.94 -17.30 -1.75
N TRP A 147 3.98 -18.18 -2.06
CA TRP A 147 3.36 -18.27 -3.39
C TRP A 147 2.77 -16.95 -3.86
N LEU A 148 2.11 -16.24 -2.94
CA LEU A 148 1.47 -14.96 -3.24
C LEU A 148 2.47 -13.87 -3.63
N LEU A 149 3.70 -13.94 -3.15
CA LEU A 149 4.77 -12.97 -3.46
C LEU A 149 5.71 -13.47 -4.56
N GLY A 150 5.43 -14.62 -5.18
CA GLY A 150 6.22 -15.15 -6.30
C GLY A 150 7.20 -16.25 -5.93
N ALA A 151 7.08 -16.86 -4.75
CA ALA A 151 7.83 -18.07 -4.36
C ALA A 151 9.34 -18.01 -4.65
N GLY A 152 9.95 -16.88 -4.28
CA GLY A 152 11.39 -16.65 -4.40
C GLY A 152 11.80 -15.83 -5.63
N ASP A 153 10.89 -15.58 -6.58
CA ASP A 153 11.17 -14.68 -7.70
C ASP A 153 11.18 -13.20 -7.24
N PRO A 154 12.33 -12.50 -7.28
CA PRO A 154 12.41 -11.10 -6.88
C PRO A 154 11.59 -10.18 -7.80
N PHE A 155 11.44 -10.51 -9.09
CA PHE A 155 10.70 -9.66 -10.02
C PHE A 155 9.20 -9.71 -9.72
N GLN A 156 8.65 -10.91 -9.56
CA GLN A 156 7.25 -11.09 -9.17
C GLN A 156 6.98 -10.49 -7.78
N LEU A 157 7.88 -10.62 -6.81
CA LEU A 157 7.76 -9.96 -5.51
C LEU A 157 7.71 -8.45 -5.68
N ALA A 158 8.63 -7.88 -6.47
CA ALA A 158 8.73 -6.44 -6.67
C ALA A 158 7.45 -5.88 -7.28
N ALA A 159 6.94 -6.51 -8.35
CA ALA A 159 5.72 -6.11 -9.03
C ALA A 159 4.50 -6.21 -8.09
N THR A 160 4.37 -7.34 -7.39
CA THR A 160 3.24 -7.59 -6.48
C THR A 160 3.23 -6.60 -5.31
N ALA A 161 4.37 -6.46 -4.62
CA ALA A 161 4.50 -5.55 -3.48
C ALA A 161 4.25 -4.09 -3.87
N PHE A 162 4.82 -3.66 -5.02
CA PHE A 162 4.68 -2.29 -5.50
C PHE A 162 3.22 -1.98 -5.84
N LEU A 163 2.61 -2.81 -6.69
CA LEU A 163 1.23 -2.60 -7.16
C LEU A 163 0.22 -2.76 -6.02
N ALA A 164 0.38 -3.73 -5.14
CA ALA A 164 -0.52 -3.92 -4.00
C ALA A 164 -0.45 -2.71 -3.05
N THR A 165 0.75 -2.28 -2.66
CA THR A 165 0.94 -1.13 -1.76
C THR A 165 0.39 0.15 -2.38
N LEU A 166 0.69 0.39 -3.68
CA LEU A 166 0.22 1.57 -4.38
C LEU A 166 -1.31 1.57 -4.54
N THR A 167 -1.91 0.41 -4.80
CA THR A 167 -3.37 0.26 -4.89
C THR A 167 -4.02 0.62 -3.57
N VAL A 168 -3.55 0.04 -2.46
CA VAL A 168 -4.12 0.27 -1.13
C VAL A 168 -3.99 1.74 -0.72
N LEU A 169 -2.83 2.36 -0.93
CA LEU A 169 -2.61 3.78 -0.64
C LEU A 169 -3.53 4.69 -1.49
N SER A 170 -3.64 4.41 -2.79
CA SER A 170 -4.47 5.20 -3.72
C SER A 170 -5.95 5.08 -3.38
N VAL A 171 -6.43 3.87 -3.09
CA VAL A 171 -7.81 3.63 -2.64
C VAL A 171 -8.07 4.34 -1.31
N GLY A 172 -7.17 4.26 -0.34
CA GLY A 172 -7.26 5.04 0.90
C GLY A 172 -7.37 6.55 0.64
N GLY A 173 -6.57 7.08 -0.29
CA GLY A 173 -6.63 8.47 -0.73
C GLY A 173 -7.97 8.86 -1.35
N LEU A 174 -8.57 7.98 -2.16
CA LEU A 174 -9.92 8.15 -2.71
C LEU A 174 -10.99 8.21 -1.60
N PHE A 175 -10.96 7.27 -0.66
CA PHE A 175 -11.89 7.23 0.48
C PHE A 175 -11.82 8.52 1.30
N SER A 176 -10.61 9.01 1.52
CA SER A 176 -10.39 10.24 2.25
C SER A 176 -10.83 11.48 1.48
N ALA A 177 -10.63 11.53 0.16
CA ALA A 177 -11.22 12.58 -0.67
C ALA A 177 -12.75 12.58 -0.64
N ALA A 178 -13.37 11.40 -0.58
CA ALA A 178 -14.82 11.27 -0.41
C ALA A 178 -15.25 11.80 0.96
N TRP A 179 -14.49 11.51 2.02
CA TRP A 179 -14.72 12.06 3.36
C TRP A 179 -14.61 13.59 3.37
N VAL A 180 -13.53 14.14 2.82
CA VAL A 180 -13.32 15.60 2.77
C VAL A 180 -14.47 16.30 2.03
N ARG A 181 -15.05 15.67 1.01
CA ARG A 181 -16.14 16.27 0.23
C ARG A 181 -17.52 16.09 0.86
N PHE A 182 -17.83 14.91 1.39
CA PHE A 182 -19.19 14.51 1.77
C PHE A 182 -19.32 14.12 3.25
N GLY A 183 -18.27 14.28 4.05
CA GLY A 183 -18.21 13.77 5.42
C GLY A 183 -18.36 12.25 5.46
N ALA A 184 -19.03 11.75 6.51
CA ALA A 184 -19.21 10.30 6.72
C ALA A 184 -19.95 9.58 5.60
N LEU A 185 -20.88 10.25 4.91
CA LEU A 185 -21.64 9.65 3.81
C LEU A 185 -20.76 9.30 2.61
N GLY A 186 -19.65 10.03 2.40
CA GLY A 186 -18.73 9.81 1.28
C GLY A 186 -18.11 8.41 1.30
N PRO A 187 -17.34 8.06 2.34
CA PRO A 187 -16.78 6.73 2.51
C PRO A 187 -17.82 5.61 2.53
N ILE A 188 -18.97 5.82 3.17
CA ILE A 188 -20.03 4.80 3.25
C ILE A 188 -20.58 4.50 1.84
N ALA A 189 -20.95 5.53 1.08
CA ALA A 189 -21.46 5.35 -0.27
C ALA A 189 -20.40 4.74 -1.19
N LEU A 190 -19.14 5.18 -1.07
CA LEU A 190 -18.04 4.63 -1.86
C LEU A 190 -17.77 3.16 -1.52
N ALA A 191 -17.82 2.79 -0.24
CA ALA A 191 -17.69 1.40 0.19
C ALA A 191 -18.82 0.53 -0.38
N ALA A 192 -20.07 1.01 -0.32
CA ALA A 192 -21.21 0.29 -0.87
C ALA A 192 -21.06 0.06 -2.38
N VAL A 193 -20.68 1.10 -3.14
CA VAL A 193 -20.40 0.97 -4.58
C VAL A 193 -19.25 0.00 -4.84
N LEU A 194 -18.17 0.08 -4.07
CA LEU A 194 -17.00 -0.79 -4.24
C LEU A 194 -17.35 -2.26 -3.98
N VAL A 195 -18.14 -2.55 -2.94
CA VAL A 195 -18.62 -3.91 -2.63
C VAL A 195 -19.48 -4.44 -3.78
N LEU A 196 -20.40 -3.63 -4.33
CA LEU A 196 -21.24 -4.04 -5.46
C LEU A 196 -20.41 -4.29 -6.72
N VAL A 197 -19.46 -3.41 -7.04
CA VAL A 197 -18.58 -3.56 -8.19
C VAL A 197 -17.71 -4.81 -8.04
N LEU A 198 -17.07 -5.01 -6.88
CA LEU A 198 -16.25 -6.19 -6.63
C LEU A 198 -17.06 -7.48 -6.67
N GLY A 199 -18.28 -7.49 -6.10
CA GLY A 199 -19.19 -8.63 -6.15
C GLY A 199 -19.60 -8.97 -7.59
N PHE A 200 -19.97 -7.97 -8.38
CA PHE A 200 -20.33 -8.17 -9.78
C PHE A 200 -19.13 -8.64 -10.62
N THR A 201 -17.96 -8.02 -10.44
CA THR A 201 -16.72 -8.45 -11.08
C THR A 201 -16.38 -9.89 -10.71
N ALA A 202 -16.51 -10.29 -9.45
CA ALA A 202 -16.26 -11.66 -9.03
C ALA A 202 -17.19 -12.63 -9.75
N ILE A 203 -18.50 -12.36 -9.79
CA ILE A 203 -19.48 -13.19 -10.50
C ILE A 203 -19.11 -13.36 -11.98
N LEU A 204 -18.68 -12.29 -12.64
CA LEU A 204 -18.30 -12.33 -14.05
C LEU A 204 -16.96 -13.04 -14.31
N VAL A 205 -16.01 -12.97 -13.38
CA VAL A 205 -14.64 -13.48 -13.58
C VAL A 205 -14.49 -14.93 -13.13
N ILE A 206 -15.25 -15.40 -12.14
CA ILE A 206 -15.19 -16.79 -11.63
C ILE A 206 -15.22 -17.85 -12.75
N PRO A 207 -16.08 -17.76 -13.78
CA PRO A 207 -16.10 -18.76 -14.87
C PRO A 207 -14.78 -18.86 -15.65
N PHE A 208 -13.99 -17.80 -15.67
CA PHE A 208 -12.71 -17.70 -16.38
C PHE A 208 -11.50 -17.86 -15.44
N ALA A 209 -11.72 -18.19 -14.17
CA ALA A 209 -10.65 -18.26 -13.17
C ALA A 209 -9.59 -19.31 -13.50
N ALA A 210 -9.97 -20.40 -14.18
CA ALA A 210 -9.04 -21.44 -14.63
C ALA A 210 -8.06 -20.94 -15.70
N ASP A 211 -8.47 -19.96 -16.51
CA ASP A 211 -7.66 -19.36 -17.58
C ASP A 211 -6.89 -18.12 -17.12
N ALA A 212 -7.01 -17.77 -15.84
CA ALA A 212 -6.48 -16.54 -15.28
C ALA A 212 -4.96 -16.44 -15.48
N GLN A 213 -4.53 -15.37 -16.14
CA GLN A 213 -3.13 -15.12 -16.37
C GLN A 213 -2.54 -14.25 -15.24
N PRO A 214 -1.27 -14.45 -14.84
CA PRO A 214 -0.64 -13.66 -13.78
C PRO A 214 -0.70 -12.14 -14.01
N TRP A 215 -0.67 -11.70 -15.27
CA TRP A 215 -0.72 -10.28 -15.62
C TRP A 215 -2.12 -9.65 -15.44
N TRP A 216 -3.19 -10.44 -15.32
CA TRP A 216 -4.55 -9.92 -15.07
C TRP A 216 -4.61 -9.16 -13.74
N ALA A 217 -3.94 -9.67 -12.70
CA ALA A 217 -3.85 -9.01 -11.42
C ALA A 217 -3.14 -7.65 -11.52
N ALA A 218 -2.06 -7.59 -12.30
CA ALA A 218 -1.33 -6.34 -12.54
C ALA A 218 -2.19 -5.32 -13.31
N LEU A 219 -2.93 -5.76 -14.33
CA LEU A 219 -3.85 -4.92 -15.07
C LEU A 219 -4.99 -4.39 -14.17
N ALA A 220 -5.61 -5.27 -13.37
CA ALA A 220 -6.66 -4.90 -12.44
C ALA A 220 -6.17 -3.87 -11.41
N ALA A 221 -4.97 -4.07 -10.86
CA ALA A 221 -4.32 -3.10 -9.98
C ALA A 221 -4.09 -1.75 -10.68
N GLY A 222 -3.60 -1.76 -11.92
CA GLY A 222 -3.41 -0.55 -12.72
C GLY A 222 -4.71 0.24 -12.94
N ILE A 223 -5.80 -0.45 -13.28
CA ILE A 223 -7.14 0.16 -13.42
C ILE A 223 -7.63 0.73 -12.09
N ALA A 224 -7.49 -0.02 -11.00
CA ALA A 224 -7.91 0.41 -9.67
C ALA A 224 -7.14 1.66 -9.20
N ILE A 225 -5.80 1.69 -9.39
CA ILE A 225 -4.95 2.85 -9.09
C ILE A 225 -5.39 4.06 -9.91
N ALA A 226 -5.54 3.90 -11.23
CA ALA A 226 -5.95 5.00 -12.10
C ALA A 226 -7.33 5.55 -11.71
N ALA A 227 -8.31 4.68 -11.49
CA ALA A 227 -9.64 5.06 -11.04
C ALA A 227 -9.61 5.77 -9.68
N ALA A 228 -8.80 5.27 -8.73
CA ALA A 228 -8.67 5.88 -7.41
C ALA A 228 -8.04 7.27 -7.47
N VAL A 229 -6.96 7.46 -8.23
CA VAL A 229 -6.29 8.76 -8.41
C VAL A 229 -7.20 9.76 -9.13
N LEU A 230 -7.88 9.34 -10.19
CA LEU A 230 -8.83 10.18 -10.92
C LEU A 230 -10.03 10.55 -10.05
N GLY A 231 -10.57 9.60 -9.28
CA GLY A 231 -11.65 9.82 -8.34
C GLY A 231 -11.23 10.77 -7.22
N GLN A 232 -10.04 10.60 -6.66
CA GLN A 232 -9.46 11.51 -5.65
C GLN A 232 -9.42 12.94 -6.20
N TYR A 233 -8.88 13.14 -7.40
CA TYR A 233 -8.88 14.45 -8.05
C TYR A 233 -10.28 14.99 -8.30
N ALA A 234 -11.19 14.16 -8.82
CA ALA A 234 -12.55 14.56 -9.16
C ALA A 234 -13.40 14.94 -7.94
N LEU A 235 -13.11 14.36 -6.77
CA LEU A 235 -13.74 14.69 -5.50
C LEU A 235 -13.13 15.97 -4.91
N LEU A 236 -11.80 16.04 -4.80
CA LEU A 236 -11.12 17.19 -4.20
C LEU A 236 -11.32 18.49 -5.00
N ARG A 237 -11.41 18.43 -6.34
CA ARG A 237 -11.65 19.61 -7.19
C ARG A 237 -12.92 20.38 -6.81
N ARG A 238 -13.93 19.69 -6.26
CA ARG A 238 -15.23 20.27 -5.85
C ARG A 238 -15.40 20.34 -4.33
N ALA A 239 -14.39 19.97 -3.56
CA ALA A 239 -14.47 20.01 -2.11
C ALA A 239 -14.39 21.45 -1.60
N SER A 240 -15.32 21.84 -0.73
CA SER A 240 -15.22 23.04 0.09
C SER A 240 -14.30 22.76 1.27
N VAL A 241 -13.30 23.62 1.46
CA VAL A 241 -12.40 23.55 2.60
C VAL A 241 -13.07 24.36 3.69
N ARG A 242 -13.43 23.71 4.80
CA ARG A 242 -13.95 24.37 6.00
C ARG A 242 -12.82 24.59 6.98
#